data_AF-A0A844Z159-F1
#
_entry.id   AF-A0A844Z159-F1
#
_cell.length_a   1.000
_cell.length_b   1.000
_cell.length_c   1.000
_cell.angle_alpha   90.00
_cell.angle_beta   90.00
_cell.angle_gamma   90.00
#
_symmetry.space_group_name_H-M   'P 1'
#
loop_
_entity.id
_entity.type
_entity.pdbx_description
1 polymer ?
#
loop_
_entity_poly.entity_id
_entity_poly.type
_entity_poly.pdbx_seq_one_letter_code
_entity_poly.pdbx_strand_id
1 'polypeptide(L)'
;MPDFPAGVWDYAGVNSFGATRADDLADHPTVKPTALVADAIRDVTRTAEIVIDGFMGSGTTILAAERTKRVAYGIEIEPTYVDVAIRRWEKRTGREAVLADTGETFARVAASRAGENAGHTDTPEALPPIQTA
;
A
#
# COMPACT_ATOMS: atom_id res chain seq x y z
N MET A 1 -29.51 7.07 -9.82
CA MET A 1 -28.69 6.05 -9.13
C MET A 1 -29.11 4.71 -9.72
N PRO A 2 -28.21 3.85 -10.20
CA PRO A 2 -28.60 2.51 -10.59
C PRO A 2 -28.98 1.72 -9.33
N ASP A 3 -30.12 1.04 -9.38
CA ASP A 3 -30.66 0.21 -8.30
C ASP A 3 -29.89 -1.12 -8.23
N PHE A 4 -28.99 -1.25 -7.24
CA PHE A 4 -28.42 -2.53 -6.85
C PHE A 4 -29.07 -3.02 -5.55
N PRO A 5 -29.37 -4.33 -5.41
CA PRO A 5 -29.86 -4.87 -4.14
C PRO A 5 -28.78 -4.71 -3.06
N ALA A 6 -29.18 -4.21 -1.90
CA ALA A 6 -28.29 -3.97 -0.76
C ALA A 6 -27.45 -5.22 -0.45
N GLY A 7 -26.13 -5.11 -0.58
CA GLY A 7 -25.16 -6.17 -0.27
C GLY A 7 -24.39 -6.78 -1.46
N VAL A 8 -24.76 -6.46 -2.71
CA VAL A 8 -24.00 -6.92 -3.90
C VAL A 8 -23.38 -5.72 -4.61
N TRP A 9 -22.05 -5.72 -4.72
CA TRP A 9 -21.26 -4.61 -5.25
C TRP A 9 -20.57 -5.05 -6.53
N ASP A 10 -20.91 -4.43 -7.66
CA ASP A 10 -20.32 -4.74 -8.96
C ASP A 10 -19.14 -3.80 -9.25
N TYR A 11 -17.94 -4.38 -9.31
CA TYR A 11 -16.70 -3.68 -9.65
C TYR A 11 -15.92 -4.52 -10.65
N ALA A 12 -15.47 -3.88 -11.73
CA ALA A 12 -14.51 -4.50 -12.64
C ALA A 12 -13.24 -4.88 -11.86
N GLY A 13 -12.91 -6.18 -11.85
CA GLY A 13 -11.62 -6.63 -11.35
C GLY A 13 -10.50 -6.13 -12.25
N VAL A 14 -9.27 -6.04 -11.72
CA VAL A 14 -8.07 -5.70 -12.49
C VAL A 14 -7.75 -6.68 -13.65
N ASN A 15 -8.50 -7.79 -13.74
CA ASN A 15 -8.43 -8.79 -14.81
C ASN A 15 -9.45 -8.56 -15.95
N SER A 16 -10.31 -7.55 -15.86
CA SER A 16 -11.28 -7.21 -16.92
C SER A 16 -10.63 -6.25 -17.92
N PHE A 17 -10.48 -6.68 -19.18
CA PHE A 17 -9.77 -5.96 -20.24
C PHE A 17 -10.28 -4.52 -20.44
N GLY A 18 -9.54 -3.52 -19.92
CA GLY A 18 -9.88 -2.10 -19.97
C GLY A 18 -8.66 -1.18 -20.12
N ALA A 19 -8.88 0.02 -20.69
CA ALA A 19 -7.86 0.94 -21.22
C ALA A 19 -6.89 1.54 -20.18
N THR A 20 -7.10 1.36 -18.88
CA THR A 20 -6.25 1.89 -17.79
C THR A 20 -5.19 0.90 -17.29
N ARG A 21 -4.96 -0.20 -18.01
CA ARG A 21 -4.04 -1.30 -17.68
C ARG A 21 -2.63 -0.85 -17.24
N ALA A 22 -2.06 0.18 -17.87
CA ALA A 22 -0.65 0.50 -17.70
C ALA A 22 -0.29 1.03 -16.30
N ASP A 23 -1.20 1.77 -15.66
CA ASP A 23 -0.93 2.37 -14.35
C ASP A 23 -1.25 1.43 -13.17
N ASP A 24 -2.17 0.48 -13.36
CA ASP A 24 -2.64 -0.42 -12.30
C ASP A 24 -1.91 -1.79 -12.28
N LEU A 25 -1.32 -2.23 -13.40
CA LEU A 25 -0.63 -3.53 -13.49
C LEU A 25 0.88 -3.49 -13.19
N ALA A 26 1.52 -2.33 -13.10
CA ALA A 26 2.97 -2.25 -12.99
C ALA A 26 3.51 -2.82 -11.65
N ASP A 27 2.70 -2.88 -10.59
CA ASP A 27 3.22 -3.11 -9.23
C ASP A 27 2.70 -4.35 -8.48
N HIS A 28 1.55 -4.96 -8.81
CA HIS A 28 1.18 -6.30 -8.31
C HIS A 28 -0.11 -6.87 -8.96
N PRO A 29 -0.20 -8.19 -9.24
CA PRO A 29 -1.36 -8.83 -9.86
C PRO A 29 -2.67 -8.90 -9.03
N THR A 30 -2.73 -8.36 -7.81
CA THR A 30 -3.89 -8.46 -6.89
C THR A 30 -4.26 -7.15 -6.21
N VAL A 31 -4.16 -6.03 -6.90
CA VAL A 31 -4.63 -4.75 -6.34
C VAL A 31 -6.17 -4.77 -6.30
N LYS A 32 -6.74 -4.69 -5.09
CA LYS A 32 -8.18 -4.44 -4.91
C LYS A 32 -8.54 -3.13 -5.63
N PRO A 33 -9.65 -3.05 -6.39
CA PRO A 33 -10.05 -1.80 -7.03
C PRO A 33 -10.18 -0.69 -5.99
N THR A 34 -9.38 0.38 -6.11
CA THR A 34 -9.40 1.49 -5.14
C THR A 34 -10.78 2.12 -5.01
N ALA A 35 -11.59 2.08 -6.07
CA ALA A 35 -12.98 2.55 -6.05
C ALA A 35 -13.85 1.78 -5.06
N LEU A 36 -13.73 0.45 -5.01
CA LEU A 36 -14.46 -0.39 -4.07
C LEU A 36 -14.13 -0.02 -2.63
N VAL A 37 -12.83 0.10 -2.32
CA VAL A 37 -12.39 0.45 -0.97
C VAL A 37 -12.82 1.88 -0.61
N ALA A 38 -12.82 2.81 -1.58
CA ALA A 38 -13.28 4.17 -1.36
C ALA A 38 -14.78 4.25 -1.02
N ASP A 39 -15.61 3.44 -1.67
CA ASP A 39 -17.05 3.40 -1.39
C ASP A 39 -17.31 2.73 -0.03
N ALA A 40 -16.60 1.65 0.30
CA ALA A 40 -16.67 1.04 1.62
C ALA A 40 -16.28 2.01 2.75
N ILE A 41 -15.22 2.82 2.55
CA ILE A 41 -14.83 3.87 3.50
C ILE A 41 -15.94 4.91 3.64
N ARG A 42 -16.59 5.33 2.55
CA ARG A 42 -17.66 6.35 2.58
C ARG A 42 -18.89 5.88 3.37
N ASP A 43 -19.22 4.60 3.28
CA ASP A 43 -20.41 4.05 3.93
C ASP A 43 -20.30 4.01 5.45
N VAL A 44 -19.08 3.86 5.98
CA VAL A 44 -18.86 3.63 7.42
C VAL A 44 -18.08 4.75 8.13
N THR A 45 -17.65 5.79 7.40
CA THR A 45 -16.87 6.90 7.98
C THR A 45 -17.35 8.25 7.48
N ARG A 46 -17.04 9.31 8.26
CA ARG A 46 -17.16 10.71 7.83
C ARG A 46 -15.84 11.23 7.27
N THR A 47 -15.90 12.37 6.60
CA THR A 47 -14.70 13.08 6.14
C THR A 47 -13.78 13.40 7.32
N ALA A 48 -12.47 13.30 7.13
CA ALA A 48 -11.42 13.48 8.13
C ALA A 48 -11.39 12.46 9.27
N GLU A 49 -12.27 11.44 9.29
CA GLU A 49 -12.13 10.32 10.21
C GLU A 49 -10.95 9.41 9.83
N ILE A 50 -10.56 8.57 10.78
CA ILE A 50 -9.39 7.70 10.70
C ILE A 50 -9.79 6.33 10.16
N VAL A 51 -9.02 5.82 9.21
CA VAL A 51 -9.09 4.44 8.70
C VAL A 51 -7.78 3.73 9.08
N ILE A 52 -7.88 2.56 9.70
CA ILE A 52 -6.71 1.75 10.08
C ILE A 52 -6.69 0.46 9.25
N ASP A 53 -5.55 0.15 8.66
CA ASP A 53 -5.30 -1.10 7.91
C ASP A 53 -4.08 -1.85 8.47
N GLY A 54 -4.31 -3.00 9.10
CA GLY A 54 -3.24 -3.82 9.66
C GLY A 54 -2.46 -4.66 8.64
N PHE A 55 -2.94 -4.73 7.39
CA PHE A 55 -2.37 -5.52 6.31
C PHE A 55 -2.37 -4.70 5.02
N MET A 56 -1.65 -3.58 5.06
CA MET A 56 -1.75 -2.55 4.05
C MET A 56 -1.35 -3.02 2.65
N GLY A 57 -0.43 -3.99 2.54
CA GLY A 57 0.13 -4.44 1.28
C GLY A 57 0.61 -3.27 0.44
N SER A 58 0.21 -3.25 -0.83
CA SER A 58 0.59 -2.18 -1.78
C SER A 58 -0.11 -0.83 -1.57
N GLY A 59 -0.78 -0.60 -0.43
CA GLY A 59 -1.31 0.72 -0.07
C GLY A 59 -2.68 1.08 -0.63
N THR A 60 -3.50 0.09 -1.03
CA THR A 60 -4.84 0.37 -1.60
C THR A 60 -5.71 1.21 -0.66
N THR A 61 -5.66 0.92 0.65
CA THR A 61 -6.42 1.64 1.67
C THR A 61 -5.95 3.09 1.83
N ILE A 62 -4.63 3.35 1.79
CA ILE A 62 -4.09 4.72 1.78
C ILE A 62 -4.65 5.50 0.58
N LEU A 63 -4.57 4.93 -0.63
CA LEU A 63 -5.04 5.60 -1.84
C LEU A 63 -6.55 5.87 -1.82
N ALA A 64 -7.33 4.94 -1.25
CA ALA A 64 -8.77 5.10 -1.09
C ALA A 64 -9.12 6.17 -0.05
N ALA A 65 -8.41 6.19 1.08
CA ALA A 65 -8.57 7.21 2.12
C ALA A 65 -8.21 8.60 1.60
N GLU A 66 -7.10 8.74 0.86
CA GLU A 66 -6.70 9.99 0.21
C GLU A 66 -7.80 10.49 -0.73
N ARG A 67 -8.30 9.63 -1.62
CA ARG A 67 -9.39 9.97 -2.55
C ARG A 67 -10.69 10.36 -1.84
N THR A 68 -10.93 9.82 -0.65
CA THR A 68 -12.13 10.07 0.15
C THR A 68 -11.92 11.16 1.19
N LYS A 69 -10.74 11.79 1.30
CA LYS A 69 -10.43 12.80 2.32
C LYS A 69 -10.53 12.26 3.75
N ARG A 70 -10.06 11.04 3.98
CA ARG A 70 -9.88 10.43 5.31
C ARG A 70 -8.39 10.36 5.64
N VAL A 71 -8.06 10.20 6.91
CA VAL A 71 -6.69 9.91 7.34
C VAL A 71 -6.51 8.40 7.44
N ALA A 72 -5.55 7.84 6.71
CA ALA A 72 -5.22 6.42 6.82
C ALA A 72 -3.96 6.21 7.66
N TYR A 73 -4.01 5.22 8.54
CA TYR A 73 -2.82 4.59 9.12
C TYR A 73 -2.81 3.14 8.69
N GLY A 74 -1.63 2.58 8.49
CA GLY A 74 -1.57 1.14 8.44
C GLY A 74 -0.18 0.59 8.59
N ILE A 75 -0.16 -0.73 8.65
CA ILE A 75 0.98 -1.53 9.02
C ILE A 75 1.20 -2.53 7.89
N GLU A 76 2.47 -2.71 7.52
CA GLU A 76 2.92 -3.71 6.58
C GLU A 76 4.27 -4.24 7.05
N ILE A 77 4.43 -5.56 7.01
CA ILE A 77 5.63 -6.25 7.48
C ILE A 77 6.68 -6.34 6.38
N GLU A 78 6.24 -6.47 5.13
CA GLU A 78 7.11 -6.63 3.97
C GLU A 78 7.58 -5.26 3.47
N PRO A 79 8.88 -4.91 3.63
CA PRO A 79 9.38 -3.57 3.31
C PRO A 79 9.19 -3.21 1.84
N THR A 80 9.26 -4.19 0.94
CA THR A 80 9.06 -3.95 -0.49
C THR A 80 7.63 -3.48 -0.81
N TYR A 81 6.62 -3.94 -0.07
CA TYR A 81 5.25 -3.44 -0.22
C TYR A 81 5.05 -2.05 0.38
N VAL A 82 5.76 -1.71 1.46
CA VAL A 82 5.80 -0.34 2.00
C VAL A 82 6.33 0.63 0.95
N ASP A 83 7.44 0.29 0.29
CA ASP A 83 8.03 1.10 -0.78
C ASP A 83 7.04 1.30 -1.95
N VAL A 84 6.36 0.24 -2.38
CA VAL A 84 5.32 0.31 -3.41
C VAL A 84 4.18 1.23 -2.98
N ALA A 85 3.68 1.08 -1.75
CA ALA A 85 2.59 1.90 -1.22
C ALA A 85 2.96 3.39 -1.22
N ILE A 86 4.17 3.73 -0.76
CA ILE A 86 4.69 5.10 -0.75
C ILE A 86 4.76 5.66 -2.17
N ARG A 87 5.42 4.96 -3.10
CA ARG A 87 5.58 5.41 -4.50
C ARG A 87 4.24 5.63 -5.18
N ARG A 88 3.26 4.74 -4.96
CA ARG A 88 1.91 4.88 -5.51
C ARG A 88 1.20 6.11 -4.93
N TRP A 89 1.35 6.38 -3.64
CA TRP A 89 0.77 7.57 -3.01
C TRP A 89 1.43 8.87 -3.51
N GLU A 90 2.77 8.91 -3.61
CA GLU A 90 3.50 10.06 -4.16
C GLU A 90 3.08 10.33 -5.61
N LYS A 91 3.05 9.30 -6.46
CA LYS A 91 2.59 9.42 -7.87
C LYS A 91 1.16 9.94 -7.96
N ARG A 92 0.27 9.51 -7.05
CA ARG A 92 -1.14 9.91 -7.06
C ARG A 92 -1.37 11.34 -6.58
N THR A 93 -0.63 11.77 -5.56
CA THR A 93 -0.85 13.04 -4.86
C THR A 93 0.08 14.16 -5.32
N GLY A 94 1.21 13.83 -5.93
CA GLY A 94 2.29 14.77 -6.23
C GLY A 94 3.03 15.27 -4.99
N ARG A 95 2.83 14.64 -3.83
CA ARG A 95 3.47 14.99 -2.56
C ARG A 95 4.65 14.06 -2.30
N GLU A 96 5.57 14.51 -1.46
CA GLU A 96 6.69 13.69 -0.99
C GLU A 96 6.34 13.06 0.35
N ALA A 97 6.56 11.75 0.47
CA ALA A 97 6.43 11.05 1.74
C ALA A 97 7.64 11.36 2.62
N VAL A 98 7.39 11.51 3.92
CA VAL A 98 8.44 11.81 4.90
C VAL A 98 8.48 10.78 6.01
N LEU A 99 9.69 10.46 6.47
CA LEU A 99 9.89 9.67 7.67
C LEU A 99 9.56 10.54 8.89
N ALA A 100 8.54 10.15 9.67
CA ALA A 100 8.00 10.97 10.75
C ALA A 100 9.05 11.41 11.78
N ASP A 101 10.01 10.55 12.10
CA ASP A 101 11.02 10.81 13.14
C ASP A 101 12.09 11.82 12.69
N THR A 102 12.45 11.82 11.40
CA THR A 102 13.58 12.62 10.88
C THR A 102 13.15 13.75 9.96
N GLY A 103 11.92 13.72 9.44
CA GLY A 103 11.41 14.66 8.44
C GLY A 103 12.01 14.46 7.04
N GLU A 104 12.80 13.40 6.83
CA GLU A 104 13.46 13.14 5.56
C GLU A 104 12.51 12.58 4.51
N THR A 105 12.69 12.97 3.25
CA THR A 105 11.90 12.42 2.15
C THR A 105 12.23 10.95 1.91
N PHE A 106 11.25 10.20 1.41
CA PHE A 106 11.42 8.80 1.04
C PHE A 106 12.64 8.58 0.13
N ALA A 107 12.84 9.45 -0.86
CA ALA A 107 14.00 9.38 -1.76
C ALA A 107 15.35 9.49 -1.01
N ARG A 108 15.45 10.38 -0.02
CA ARG A 108 16.68 10.57 0.77
C ARG A 108 16.95 9.36 1.65
N VAL A 109 15.93 8.86 2.33
CA VAL A 109 16.04 7.68 3.22
C VAL A 109 16.41 6.44 2.40
N ALA A 110 15.76 6.23 1.25
CA ALA A 110 16.07 5.11 0.35
C ALA A 110 17.52 5.14 -0.13
N ALA A 111 18.05 6.32 -0.49
CA ALA A 111 19.45 6.48 -0.89
C ALA A 111 20.43 6.16 0.25
N SER A 112 20.15 6.63 1.48
CA SER A 112 20.99 6.33 2.65
C SER A 112 21.05 4.83 2.94
N ARG A 113 19.89 4.16 2.98
CA ARG A 113 19.79 2.73 3.29
C ARG A 113 20.38 1.82 2.22
N ALA A 114 20.31 2.23 0.94
CA ALA A 114 20.97 1.51 -0.13
C ALA A 114 22.51 1.51 0.02
N GLY A 115 23.08 2.61 0.53
CA GLY A 115 24.51 2.71 0.84
C GLY A 115 24.93 1.85 2.04
N GLU A 116 24.07 1.73 3.05
CA GLU A 116 24.30 0.91 4.24
C GLU A 116 24.22 -0.60 3.95
N ASN A 117 23.22 -1.03 3.17
CA ASN A 117 23.03 -2.44 2.81
C ASN A 117 24.17 -3.00 1.94
N ALA A 118 24.88 -2.15 1.17
CA ALA A 118 26.06 -2.57 0.42
C ALA A 118 27.23 -3.03 1.32
N GLY A 119 27.21 -2.68 2.61
CA GLY A 119 28.20 -3.11 3.61
C GLY A 119 27.83 -4.36 4.42
N HIS A 120 26.60 -4.86 4.30
CA HIS A 120 26.12 -6.02 5.05
C HIS A 120 26.15 -7.28 4.18
N THR A 121 27.28 -7.99 4.17
CA THR A 121 27.35 -9.33 3.57
C THR A 121 26.77 -10.35 4.56
N ASP A 122 25.50 -10.68 4.40
CA ASP A 122 24.90 -11.85 5.06
C ASP A 122 25.60 -13.12 4.57
N THR A 123 26.60 -13.59 5.32
CA THR A 123 27.03 -14.97 5.22
C THR A 123 25.99 -15.79 5.97
N PRO A 124 25.26 -16.73 5.34
CA PRO A 124 24.25 -17.50 6.02
C PRO A 124 24.91 -18.30 7.15
N GLU A 125 24.61 -17.94 8.39
CA GLU A 125 25.03 -18.69 9.56
C GLU A 125 24.34 -20.06 9.50
N ALA A 126 25.15 -21.13 9.46
CA ALA A 126 24.64 -22.49 9.36
C ALA A 126 23.75 -22.80 10.57
N LEU A 127 22.49 -23.17 10.30
CA LEU A 127 21.55 -23.57 11.34
C LEU A 127 22.17 -24.72 12.16
N PRO A 128 22.13 -24.66 13.51
CA PRO A 128 22.63 -25.73 14.35
C PRO A 128 21.82 -27.01 14.10
N PRO A 129 22.45 -28.20 14.20
CA PRO A 129 21.76 -29.47 13.96
C PRO A 129 20.62 -29.67 14.96
N ILE A 130 19.45 -30.05 14.44
CA ILE A 130 18.27 -30.41 15.23
C ILE A 130 18.63 -31.67 16.04
N GLN A 131 18.64 -31.56 17.38
CA GLN A 131 18.75 -32.71 18.26
C GLN A 131 17.37 -33.37 18.39
N THR A 132 17.23 -34.56 17.83
CA THR A 132 16.05 -35.43 18.03
C THR A 132 16.18 -36.14 19.37
N ALA A 133 15.14 -36.07 20.20
CA ALA A 133 15.02 -36.78 21.48
C ALA A 133 14.73 -38.27 21.30
#